data_AF-A0A534WEW7-F1
#
_entry.id   AF-A0A534WEW7-F1
#
_cell.length_a   1.000
_cell.length_b   1.000
_cell.length_c   1.000
_cell.angle_alpha   90.00
_cell.angle_beta   90.00
_cell.angle_gamma   90.00
#
_symmetry.space_group_name_H-M   'P 1'
#
loop_
_entity.id
_entity.type
_entity.pdbx_description
1 polymer ?
#
loop_
_entity_poly.entity_id
_entity_poly.type
_entity_poly.pdbx_seq_one_letter_code
_entity_poly.pdbx_strand_id
1 'polypeptide(L)'
;MMRVLLLAALLPASAFAYDEAVHAFITRHALPLDRPVAPPTQDDLDTFRAQFWVRASEHPGFERRYPTIHDFDAWAFKEFLMLDPAARVHGFEPLPDDNAGTLHRLLERASRWPDDDERNRHRYLHDRRTREIVRAPDGSPIPYDPATLDFGSLTGTTSQGHAHYGLVDGPLSDDPEVLKKEPWRFAVPPTAHAYGVELVQLYTDLSALAAQSRLPSAVWLQAAFAGAAFHHLEDLCNQIHTVQVGIYEFLETALLESKLRDLQTLGGLFGERHSLQQVGLRLIANHHMLSEDLFAKHLGEMQLAGIDQPDPEIAAAPDLARAIIARSSREGPQVYRLAWRFSAKTLHDGVSGHEYDPSKGDNPDAYVERSPEAQAAIEEFHALEIRGLRRAVTAVREWQRRFPGKPHDPVPQLVAYHEQAAARRADYKAPATGRQAIAWGYPLAAVALLGAAVAFARRKKR
;
A
#
# COMPACT_ATOMS: atom_id res chain seq x y z
N MET A 1 -32.99 -20.53 -23.76
CA MET A 1 -32.66 -19.23 -23.14
C MET A 1 -31.91 -19.33 -21.81
N MET A 2 -31.54 -20.53 -21.31
CA MET A 2 -30.91 -20.71 -19.99
C MET A 2 -29.37 -20.86 -20.01
N ARG A 3 -28.73 -20.76 -21.19
CA ARG A 3 -27.27 -20.94 -21.36
C ARG A 3 -26.48 -19.65 -21.58
N VAL A 4 -27.15 -18.52 -21.80
CA VAL A 4 -26.50 -17.20 -21.98
C VAL A 4 -26.30 -16.47 -20.64
N LEU A 5 -27.08 -16.80 -19.60
CA LEU A 5 -26.96 -16.20 -18.27
C LEU A 5 -25.84 -16.79 -17.39
N LEU A 6 -25.26 -17.94 -17.77
CA LEU A 6 -24.17 -18.58 -17.01
C LEU A 6 -22.77 -18.13 -17.43
N LEU A 7 -22.64 -17.42 -18.56
CA LEU A 7 -21.35 -16.91 -19.05
C LEU A 7 -21.04 -15.48 -18.59
N ALA A 8 -22.04 -14.73 -18.11
CA ALA A 8 -21.83 -13.42 -17.47
C ALA A 8 -21.32 -13.54 -16.02
N ALA A 9 -21.42 -14.73 -15.40
CA ALA A 9 -20.93 -15.01 -14.05
C ALA A 9 -19.49 -15.57 -14.01
N LEU A 10 -18.79 -15.56 -15.15
CA LEU A 10 -17.40 -16.03 -15.30
C LEU A 10 -16.43 -14.93 -15.74
N LEU A 11 -16.87 -13.66 -15.73
CA LEU A 11 -15.92 -12.56 -15.75
C LEU A 11 -15.28 -12.51 -14.35
N PRO A 12 -13.96 -12.69 -14.22
CA PRO A 12 -13.30 -12.38 -12.96
C PRO A 12 -13.65 -10.91 -12.67
N ALA A 13 -14.32 -10.68 -11.52
CA ALA A 13 -14.37 -9.34 -10.98
C ALA A 13 -12.92 -8.91 -10.79
N SER A 14 -12.56 -7.76 -11.36
CA SER A 14 -11.26 -7.15 -11.13
C SER A 14 -11.04 -7.10 -9.62
N ALA A 15 -9.88 -7.59 -9.17
CA ALA A 15 -9.50 -7.45 -7.77
C ALA A 15 -9.35 -5.95 -7.50
N PHE A 16 -10.28 -5.37 -6.75
CA PHE A 16 -10.20 -3.98 -6.36
C PHE A 16 -9.06 -3.83 -5.35
N ALA A 17 -8.04 -3.08 -5.73
CA ALA A 17 -7.02 -2.56 -4.83
C ALA A 17 -7.55 -1.28 -4.14
N TYR A 18 -6.73 -0.62 -3.32
CA TYR A 18 -7.18 0.48 -2.46
C TYR A 18 -7.97 1.53 -3.27
N ASP A 19 -9.22 1.77 -2.87
CA ASP A 19 -10.20 2.73 -3.39
C ASP A 19 -9.90 3.46 -4.73
N GLU A 20 -9.75 2.68 -5.81
CA GLU A 20 -9.50 3.19 -7.17
C GLU A 20 -10.55 4.22 -7.63
N ALA A 21 -11.76 4.15 -7.08
CA ALA A 21 -12.86 5.04 -7.42
C ALA A 21 -12.64 6.45 -6.85
N VAL A 22 -12.08 6.56 -5.64
CA VAL A 22 -11.76 7.85 -5.02
C VAL A 22 -10.61 8.55 -5.73
N HIS A 23 -9.55 7.84 -6.12
CA HIS A 23 -8.46 8.42 -6.93
C HIS A 23 -8.98 9.02 -8.24
N ALA A 24 -9.81 8.26 -8.96
CA ALA A 24 -10.46 8.74 -10.17
C ALA A 24 -11.36 9.96 -9.91
N PHE A 25 -12.13 9.94 -8.82
CA PHE A 25 -12.99 11.05 -8.43
C PHE A 25 -12.18 12.32 -8.15
N ILE A 26 -11.13 12.24 -7.33
CA ILE A 26 -10.29 13.38 -6.95
C ILE A 26 -9.66 13.99 -8.19
N THR A 27 -8.97 13.18 -9.00
CA THR A 27 -8.28 13.65 -10.20
C THR A 27 -9.27 14.28 -11.20
N ARG A 28 -10.44 13.65 -11.41
CA ARG A 28 -11.50 14.18 -12.28
C ARG A 28 -12.02 15.53 -11.81
N HIS A 29 -12.25 15.67 -10.50
CA HIS A 29 -12.78 16.88 -9.87
C HIS A 29 -11.73 18.01 -9.81
N ALA A 30 -10.47 17.65 -9.60
CA ALA A 30 -9.36 18.59 -9.51
C ALA A 30 -8.98 19.17 -10.89
N LEU A 31 -8.97 18.34 -11.95
CA LEU A 31 -8.40 18.65 -13.26
C LEU A 31 -9.35 18.35 -14.43
N PRO A 32 -10.27 19.27 -14.78
CA PRO A 32 -11.17 19.11 -15.93
C PRO A 32 -10.47 19.43 -17.27
N LEU A 33 -9.37 18.75 -17.59
CA LEU A 33 -8.56 18.98 -18.79
C LEU A 33 -8.94 18.05 -19.94
N ASP A 34 -9.76 18.52 -20.88
CA ASP A 34 -10.23 17.68 -21.99
C ASP A 34 -9.57 18.04 -23.33
N ARG A 35 -8.54 17.27 -23.72
CA ARG A 35 -7.92 17.32 -25.05
C ARG A 35 -7.56 15.92 -25.54
N PRO A 36 -7.60 15.65 -26.86
CA PRO A 36 -7.15 14.36 -27.39
C PRO A 36 -5.68 14.09 -27.06
N VAL A 37 -5.36 12.83 -26.78
CA VAL A 37 -3.99 12.35 -26.54
C VAL A 37 -3.76 11.06 -27.31
N ALA A 38 -2.59 10.94 -27.93
CA ALA A 38 -2.19 9.74 -28.64
C ALA A 38 -1.38 8.83 -27.70
N PRO A 39 -1.70 7.52 -27.61
CA PRO A 39 -0.89 6.59 -26.83
C PRO A 39 0.52 6.44 -27.39
N PRO A 40 1.51 6.05 -26.57
CA PRO A 40 2.86 5.84 -27.02
C PRO A 40 2.96 4.58 -27.89
N THR A 41 3.83 4.65 -28.89
CA THR A 41 4.31 3.46 -29.61
C THR A 41 5.45 2.78 -28.83
N GLN A 42 5.83 1.56 -29.23
CA GLN A 42 7.02 0.91 -28.69
C GLN A 42 8.27 1.77 -28.88
N ASP A 43 8.42 2.39 -30.06
CA ASP A 43 9.56 3.27 -30.36
C ASP A 43 9.60 4.51 -29.46
N ASP A 44 8.44 5.08 -29.13
CA ASP A 44 8.37 6.20 -28.18
C ASP A 44 8.85 5.78 -26.78
N LEU A 45 8.39 4.61 -26.31
CA LEU A 45 8.76 4.07 -24.99
C LEU A 45 10.26 3.74 -24.92
N ASP A 46 10.80 3.13 -25.96
CA ASP A 46 12.22 2.81 -26.06
C ASP A 46 13.07 4.08 -26.12
N THR A 47 12.62 5.10 -26.86
CA THR A 47 13.31 6.40 -26.93
C THR A 47 13.23 7.15 -25.60
N PHE A 48 12.09 7.13 -24.91
CA PHE A 48 11.95 7.73 -23.58
C PHE A 48 12.90 7.07 -22.58
N ARG A 49 12.95 5.73 -22.57
CA ARG A 49 13.87 4.95 -21.73
C ARG A 49 15.34 5.22 -22.07
N ALA A 50 15.67 5.36 -23.36
CA ALA A 50 16.99 5.76 -23.81
C ALA A 50 17.42 7.14 -23.26
N GLN A 51 16.50 8.12 -23.28
CA GLN A 51 16.76 9.45 -22.71
C GLN A 51 17.04 9.40 -21.21
N PHE A 52 16.31 8.57 -20.47
CA PHE A 52 16.59 8.32 -19.05
C PHE A 52 17.98 7.69 -18.88
N TRP A 53 18.29 6.62 -19.62
CA TRP A 53 19.56 5.90 -19.52
C TRP A 53 20.77 6.81 -19.79
N VAL A 54 20.70 7.68 -20.81
CA VAL A 54 21.79 8.62 -21.14
C VAL A 54 22.09 9.55 -19.96
N ARG A 55 21.06 10.13 -19.34
CA ARG A 55 21.22 10.99 -18.15
C ARG A 55 21.73 10.20 -16.95
N ALA A 56 21.16 9.01 -16.72
CA ALA A 56 21.52 8.18 -15.58
C ALA A 56 22.95 7.62 -15.66
N SER A 57 23.48 7.41 -16.86
CA SER A 57 24.85 6.91 -17.09
C SER A 57 25.94 7.89 -16.68
N GLU A 58 25.61 9.16 -16.40
CA GLU A 58 26.53 10.11 -15.79
C GLU A 58 26.85 9.76 -14.31
N HIS A 59 26.09 8.83 -13.71
CA HIS A 59 26.26 8.38 -12.33
C HIS A 59 26.99 7.02 -12.24
N PRO A 60 28.17 6.94 -11.58
CA PRO A 60 28.97 5.71 -11.54
C PRO A 60 28.28 4.46 -10.95
N GLY A 61 27.27 4.63 -10.10
CA GLY A 61 26.48 3.52 -9.57
C GLY A 61 25.53 2.90 -10.59
N PHE A 62 25.01 3.72 -11.50
CA PHE A 62 24.06 3.30 -12.53
C PHE A 62 24.77 2.54 -13.66
N GLU A 63 25.83 3.12 -14.24
CA GLU A 63 26.56 2.51 -15.35
C GLU A 63 27.15 1.13 -14.97
N ARG A 64 27.60 0.96 -13.72
CA ARG A 64 28.04 -0.36 -13.22
C ARG A 64 26.94 -1.42 -13.23
N ARG A 65 25.67 -1.02 -13.07
CA ARG A 65 24.52 -1.92 -13.07
C ARG A 65 23.99 -2.15 -14.49
N TYR A 66 24.01 -1.11 -15.33
CA TYR A 66 23.49 -1.11 -16.69
C TYR A 66 24.53 -0.52 -17.66
N PRO A 67 25.59 -1.27 -18.02
CA PRO A 67 26.74 -0.76 -18.76
C PRO A 67 26.41 -0.25 -20.16
N THR A 68 25.37 -0.81 -20.78
CA THR A 68 24.90 -0.39 -22.09
C THR A 68 23.40 -0.14 -22.06
N ILE A 69 22.91 0.65 -23.02
CA ILE A 69 21.47 0.87 -23.22
C ILE A 69 20.69 -0.44 -23.44
N HIS A 70 21.34 -1.48 -23.97
CA HIS A 70 20.72 -2.78 -24.19
C HIS A 70 20.52 -3.58 -22.89
N ASP A 71 21.24 -3.21 -21.82
CA ASP A 71 21.05 -3.78 -20.48
C ASP A 71 19.89 -3.10 -19.73
N PHE A 72 19.32 -2.03 -20.29
CA PHE A 72 18.27 -1.21 -19.69
C PHE A 72 16.97 -1.27 -20.49
N ASP A 73 16.38 -2.46 -20.56
CA ASP A 73 15.05 -2.68 -21.13
C ASP A 73 13.93 -2.26 -20.16
N ALA A 74 12.66 -2.46 -20.55
CA ALA A 74 11.51 -2.10 -19.71
C ALA A 74 11.53 -2.80 -18.35
N TRP A 75 12.02 -4.05 -18.29
CA TRP A 75 12.18 -4.81 -17.04
C TRP A 75 13.20 -4.11 -16.13
N ALA A 76 14.40 -3.86 -16.65
CA ALA A 76 15.46 -3.19 -15.91
C ALA A 76 15.07 -1.78 -15.45
N PHE A 77 14.31 -1.05 -16.28
CA PHE A 77 13.83 0.28 -15.93
C PHE A 77 12.83 0.25 -14.77
N LYS A 78 11.85 -0.66 -14.80
CA LYS A 78 10.89 -0.84 -13.69
C LYS A 78 11.61 -1.26 -12.39
N GLU A 79 12.52 -2.23 -12.48
CA GLU A 79 13.31 -2.66 -11.31
C GLU A 79 14.10 -1.50 -10.72
N PHE A 80 14.72 -0.67 -11.57
CA PHE A 80 15.50 0.49 -11.13
C PHE A 80 14.65 1.56 -10.43
N LEU A 81 13.37 1.67 -10.81
CA LEU A 81 12.41 2.59 -10.23
C LEU A 81 11.68 2.01 -9.01
N MET A 82 12.21 0.95 -8.40
CA MET A 82 11.66 0.29 -7.21
C MET A 82 10.32 -0.42 -7.44
N LEU A 83 9.95 -0.70 -8.70
CA LEU A 83 8.70 -1.37 -9.07
C LEU A 83 8.92 -2.87 -9.25
N ASP A 84 7.82 -3.64 -9.27
CA ASP A 84 7.84 -5.02 -9.76
C ASP A 84 8.16 -5.02 -11.28
N PRO A 85 9.32 -5.58 -11.68
CA PRO A 85 9.67 -5.60 -13.09
C PRO A 85 8.84 -6.60 -13.92
N ALA A 86 8.15 -7.55 -13.28
CA ALA A 86 7.26 -8.51 -13.95
C ALA A 86 5.85 -7.95 -14.21
N ALA A 87 5.43 -6.94 -13.45
CA ALA A 87 4.15 -6.25 -13.63
C ALA A 87 4.06 -5.57 -15.00
N ARG A 88 2.86 -5.47 -15.58
CA ARG A 88 2.64 -4.80 -16.87
C ARG A 88 2.24 -3.35 -16.61
N VAL A 89 3.18 -2.42 -16.79
CA VAL A 89 3.01 -1.05 -16.28
C VAL A 89 2.83 -0.04 -17.42
N HIS A 90 1.72 0.70 -17.36
CA HIS A 90 1.44 1.77 -18.33
C HIS A 90 2.58 2.80 -18.35
N GLY A 91 3.04 3.15 -19.57
CA GLY A 91 4.17 4.09 -19.76
C GLY A 91 5.57 3.45 -19.73
N PHE A 92 5.67 2.14 -19.49
CA PHE A 92 6.93 1.38 -19.59
C PHE A 92 6.94 0.39 -20.76
N GLU A 93 5.76 -0.10 -21.11
CA GLU A 93 5.52 -1.05 -22.20
C GLU A 93 4.12 -0.79 -22.81
N PRO A 94 3.88 -1.15 -24.07
CA PRO A 94 2.58 -0.93 -24.70
C PRO A 94 1.53 -1.89 -24.14
N LEU A 95 0.39 -1.35 -23.73
CA LEU A 95 -0.73 -2.09 -23.15
C LEU A 95 -2.02 -1.87 -23.97
N PRO A 96 -2.95 -2.86 -23.99
CA PRO A 96 -4.18 -2.77 -24.78
C PRO A 96 -5.06 -1.55 -24.46
N ASP A 97 -5.02 -1.09 -23.21
CA ASP A 97 -5.89 -0.03 -22.69
C ASP A 97 -5.24 1.36 -22.67
N ASP A 98 -4.06 1.52 -23.30
CA ASP A 98 -3.34 2.80 -23.40
C ASP A 98 -4.13 3.88 -24.14
N ASN A 99 -5.06 3.48 -25.01
CA ASN A 99 -5.92 4.42 -25.69
C ASN A 99 -7.04 4.92 -24.75
N ALA A 100 -6.74 5.99 -24.01
CA ALA A 100 -7.70 6.68 -23.15
C ALA A 100 -8.59 7.69 -23.91
N GLY A 101 -8.28 8.00 -25.17
CA GLY A 101 -8.97 8.99 -26.01
C GLY A 101 -8.66 10.44 -25.62
N THR A 102 -8.86 10.82 -24.36
CA THR A 102 -8.64 12.20 -23.88
C THR A 102 -7.72 12.27 -22.66
N LEU A 103 -7.08 13.42 -22.48
CA LEU A 103 -6.18 13.69 -21.36
C LEU A 103 -6.89 13.54 -20.01
N HIS A 104 -8.14 13.98 -19.92
CA HIS A 104 -8.94 13.84 -18.71
C HIS A 104 -9.12 12.38 -18.31
N ARG A 105 -9.52 11.54 -19.27
CA ARG A 105 -9.67 10.09 -19.06
C ARG A 105 -8.34 9.40 -18.79
N LEU A 106 -7.26 9.87 -19.40
CA LEU A 106 -5.92 9.36 -19.15
C LEU A 106 -5.49 9.63 -17.71
N LEU A 107 -5.62 10.87 -17.21
CA LEU A 107 -5.26 11.22 -15.84
C LEU A 107 -6.11 10.44 -14.82
N GLU A 108 -7.43 10.34 -15.06
CA GLU A 108 -8.35 9.55 -14.24
C GLU A 108 -7.93 8.08 -14.13
N ARG A 109 -7.51 7.46 -15.23
CA ARG A 109 -7.02 6.07 -15.23
C ARG A 109 -5.63 5.99 -14.58
N ALA A 110 -4.76 6.94 -14.90
CA ALA A 110 -3.38 6.94 -14.45
C ALA A 110 -3.24 7.14 -12.94
N SER A 111 -4.18 7.83 -12.28
CA SER A 111 -4.22 7.91 -10.81
C SER A 111 -4.66 6.62 -10.11
N ARG A 112 -5.16 5.63 -10.87
CA ARG A 112 -5.55 4.31 -10.35
C ARG A 112 -4.53 3.23 -10.65
N TRP A 113 -3.81 3.36 -11.76
CA TRP A 113 -2.93 2.32 -12.25
C TRP A 113 -1.93 1.75 -11.23
N PRO A 114 -1.34 2.54 -10.31
CA PRO A 114 -0.43 1.98 -9.31
C PRO A 114 -1.04 0.89 -8.42
N ASP A 115 -2.36 0.90 -8.29
CA ASP A 115 -3.17 -0.10 -7.60
C ASP A 115 -3.64 -1.23 -8.54
N ASP A 116 -4.02 -0.88 -9.77
CA ASP A 116 -4.60 -1.81 -10.77
C ASP A 116 -3.56 -2.72 -11.43
N ASP A 117 -2.32 -2.26 -11.62
CA ASP A 117 -1.33 -2.93 -12.46
C ASP A 117 -0.26 -3.71 -11.69
N GLU A 118 -0.43 -3.82 -10.38
CA GLU A 118 0.41 -4.59 -9.46
C GLU A 118 1.88 -4.12 -9.38
N ARG A 119 2.25 -2.96 -9.94
CA ARG A 119 3.64 -2.45 -9.92
C ARG A 119 4.25 -2.34 -8.53
N ASN A 120 3.43 -2.15 -7.50
CA ASN A 120 3.84 -2.02 -6.10
C ASN A 120 3.68 -3.33 -5.30
N ARG A 121 3.23 -4.41 -5.93
CA ARG A 121 3.04 -5.72 -5.31
C ARG A 121 4.19 -6.64 -5.65
N HIS A 122 4.26 -7.79 -4.99
CA HIS A 122 5.11 -8.92 -5.41
C HIS A 122 6.57 -8.56 -5.69
N ARG A 123 7.12 -7.58 -4.96
CA ARG A 123 8.46 -7.04 -5.17
C ARG A 123 9.53 -8.02 -4.70
N TYR A 124 9.75 -9.06 -5.49
CA TYR A 124 10.71 -10.11 -5.24
C TYR A 124 12.08 -9.78 -5.81
N LEU A 125 13.10 -10.42 -5.26
CA LEU A 125 14.41 -10.47 -5.88
C LEU A 125 14.33 -11.44 -7.07
N HIS A 126 14.74 -10.97 -8.25
CA HIS A 126 14.87 -11.80 -9.45
C HIS A 126 16.33 -12.07 -9.79
N ASP A 127 16.62 -13.27 -10.29
CA ASP A 127 17.92 -13.58 -10.89
C ASP A 127 18.07 -12.75 -12.17
N ARG A 128 19.17 -12.00 -12.28
CA ARG A 128 19.36 -11.07 -13.41
C ARG A 128 19.44 -11.77 -14.77
N ARG A 129 19.86 -13.04 -14.80
CA ARG A 129 20.06 -13.80 -16.04
C ARG A 129 18.79 -14.54 -16.44
N THR A 130 18.11 -15.19 -15.50
CA THR A 130 16.92 -16.00 -15.80
C THR A 130 15.61 -15.23 -15.63
N ARG A 131 15.62 -14.10 -14.90
CA ARG A 131 14.44 -13.34 -14.44
C ARG A 131 13.51 -14.14 -13.52
N GLU A 132 13.93 -15.31 -13.09
CA GLU A 132 13.17 -16.12 -12.14
C GLU A 132 13.29 -15.55 -10.72
N ILE A 133 12.26 -15.75 -9.92
CA ILE A 133 12.25 -15.35 -8.51
C ILE A 133 13.32 -16.13 -7.74
N VAL A 134 14.18 -15.41 -7.03
CA VAL A 134 15.15 -16.00 -6.12
C VAL A 134 14.40 -16.49 -4.87
N ARG A 135 14.64 -17.74 -4.50
CA ARG A 135 13.99 -18.41 -3.37
C ARG A 135 14.96 -18.70 -2.24
N ALA A 136 14.47 -18.58 -1.01
CA ALA A 136 15.15 -19.04 0.19
C ALA A 136 15.19 -20.58 0.26
N PRO A 137 15.97 -21.19 1.18
CA PRO A 137 16.06 -22.65 1.31
C PRO A 137 14.74 -23.37 1.58
N ASP A 138 13.76 -22.68 2.17
CA ASP A 138 12.41 -23.21 2.41
C ASP A 138 11.45 -23.03 1.21
N GLY A 139 11.94 -22.47 0.10
CA GLY A 139 11.18 -22.21 -1.12
C GLY A 139 10.43 -20.88 -1.14
N SER A 140 10.41 -20.12 -0.04
CA SER A 140 9.79 -18.80 0.01
C SER A 140 10.51 -17.79 -0.90
N PRO A 141 9.79 -16.83 -1.52
CA PRO A 141 10.42 -15.81 -2.34
C PRO A 141 11.22 -14.83 -1.46
N ILE A 142 12.38 -14.40 -1.92
CA ILE A 142 13.18 -13.38 -1.24
C ILE A 142 12.66 -12.00 -1.67
N PRO A 143 12.36 -11.05 -0.76
CA PRO A 143 12.02 -9.67 -1.15
C PRO A 143 13.17 -9.01 -1.89
N TYR A 144 12.84 -8.15 -2.86
CA TYR A 144 13.83 -7.24 -3.43
C TYR A 144 14.38 -6.33 -2.34
N ASP A 145 13.53 -5.77 -1.50
CA ASP A 145 13.96 -4.96 -0.37
C ASP A 145 13.23 -5.43 0.89
N PRO A 146 13.91 -6.04 1.87
CA PRO A 146 13.28 -6.48 3.11
C PRO A 146 12.56 -5.37 3.87
N ALA A 147 12.94 -4.10 3.71
CA ALA A 147 12.26 -2.99 4.39
C ALA A 147 10.80 -2.81 3.94
N THR A 148 10.39 -3.34 2.77
CA THR A 148 8.98 -3.27 2.38
C THR A 148 8.07 -4.11 3.27
N LEU A 149 8.63 -5.06 4.02
CA LEU A 149 7.89 -5.91 4.95
C LEU A 149 7.49 -5.18 6.23
N ASP A 150 8.04 -3.99 6.48
CA ASP A 150 7.66 -3.17 7.63
C ASP A 150 6.21 -2.67 7.53
N PHE A 151 5.62 -2.66 6.33
CA PHE A 151 4.26 -2.17 6.08
C PHE A 151 3.28 -3.28 5.65
N GLY A 152 3.68 -4.55 5.73
CA GLY A 152 2.79 -5.63 5.32
C GLY A 152 3.50 -6.95 5.07
N SER A 153 3.15 -7.59 3.96
CA SER A 153 3.67 -8.91 3.62
C SER A 153 4.28 -8.94 2.21
N LEU A 154 4.80 -10.10 1.81
CA LEU A 154 5.37 -10.28 0.47
C LEU A 154 4.29 -10.41 -0.63
N THR A 155 3.04 -10.67 -0.25
CA THR A 155 1.98 -11.09 -1.18
C THR A 155 0.63 -10.45 -0.83
N GLY A 156 -0.29 -10.41 -1.78
CA GLY A 156 -1.63 -9.88 -1.57
C GLY A 156 -1.63 -8.36 -1.38
N THR A 157 -2.79 -7.81 -1.02
CA THR A 157 -3.01 -6.36 -0.95
C THR A 157 -2.03 -5.66 0.00
N THR A 158 -1.71 -6.25 1.15
CA THR A 158 -0.76 -5.64 2.11
C THR A 158 0.67 -5.52 1.57
N SER A 159 1.02 -6.17 0.46
CA SER A 159 2.37 -6.07 -0.12
C SER A 159 2.71 -4.71 -0.71
N GLN A 160 1.69 -3.90 -1.04
CA GLN A 160 1.89 -2.55 -1.55
C GLN A 160 1.97 -1.47 -0.46
N GLY A 161 1.71 -1.78 0.82
CA GLY A 161 1.65 -0.77 1.89
C GLY A 161 2.87 0.15 1.97
N HIS A 162 4.08 -0.36 1.71
CA HIS A 162 5.31 0.44 1.69
C HIS A 162 5.30 1.59 0.66
N ALA A 163 4.56 1.45 -0.45
CA ALA A 163 4.48 2.44 -1.53
C ALA A 163 3.37 3.47 -1.31
N HIS A 164 2.34 3.10 -0.55
CA HIS A 164 1.17 3.94 -0.31
C HIS A 164 1.35 4.83 0.93
N TYR A 165 2.21 4.44 1.87
CA TYR A 165 2.31 5.14 3.15
C TYR A 165 3.28 6.33 3.07
N GLY A 166 3.07 7.31 3.96
CA GLY A 166 4.02 8.39 4.23
C GLY A 166 4.05 8.72 5.71
N LEU A 167 5.17 8.39 6.37
CA LEU A 167 5.35 8.63 7.80
C LEU A 167 5.88 10.03 8.09
N VAL A 168 5.63 10.51 9.31
CA VAL A 168 6.16 11.80 9.77
C VAL A 168 7.69 11.83 9.79
N ASP A 169 8.25 13.00 9.51
CA ASP A 169 9.68 13.24 9.71
C ASP A 169 10.06 13.17 11.20
N GLY A 170 11.27 12.69 11.46
CA GLY A 170 11.86 12.63 12.79
C GLY A 170 11.83 11.23 13.41
N PRO A 171 12.18 11.11 14.70
CA PRO A 171 12.34 9.81 15.33
C PRO A 171 10.99 9.14 15.57
N LEU A 172 10.83 7.97 14.95
CA LEU A 172 9.77 7.01 15.21
C LEU A 172 10.13 6.16 16.45
N SER A 173 9.13 5.45 17.00
CA SER A 173 9.27 4.63 18.19
C SER A 173 8.38 3.39 18.13
N ASP A 174 8.86 2.27 18.64
CA ASP A 174 8.10 1.04 18.87
C ASP A 174 7.59 0.93 20.32
N ASP A 175 7.76 1.99 21.14
CA ASP A 175 7.25 2.05 22.50
C ASP A 175 5.70 2.12 22.51
N PRO A 176 5.00 1.16 23.13
CA PRO A 176 3.55 1.19 23.25
C PRO A 176 2.99 2.46 23.92
N GLU A 177 3.76 3.15 24.77
CA GLU A 177 3.35 4.43 25.34
C GLU A 177 3.33 5.56 24.29
N VAL A 178 4.19 5.49 23.27
CA VAL A 178 4.11 6.39 22.11
C VAL A 178 2.85 6.09 21.30
N LEU A 179 2.48 4.82 21.10
CA LEU A 179 1.22 4.46 20.42
C LEU A 179 -0.01 5.07 21.11
N LYS A 180 0.00 5.18 22.44
CA LYS A 180 -1.11 5.80 23.20
C LYS A 180 -1.16 7.33 23.09
N LYS A 181 0.00 7.99 23.10
CA LYS A 181 0.10 9.46 23.25
C LYS A 181 0.35 10.19 21.93
N GLU A 182 1.21 9.61 21.10
CA GLU A 182 1.64 10.14 19.81
C GLU A 182 1.62 9.04 18.73
N PRO A 183 0.46 8.41 18.46
CA PRO A 183 0.35 7.26 17.55
C PRO A 183 0.92 7.50 16.15
N TRP A 184 0.97 8.74 15.68
CA TRP A 184 1.58 9.11 14.40
C TRP A 184 3.11 8.94 14.35
N ARG A 185 3.77 8.78 15.50
CA ARG A 185 5.21 8.48 15.61
C ARG A 185 5.48 7.00 15.88
N PHE A 186 4.44 6.20 16.05
CA PHE A 186 4.62 4.79 16.33
C PHE A 186 4.96 4.02 15.06
N ALA A 187 6.05 3.27 15.09
CA ALA A 187 6.42 2.36 14.02
C ALA A 187 7.23 1.16 14.54
N VAL A 188 6.98 -0.01 13.97
CA VAL A 188 7.69 -1.26 14.22
C VAL A 188 8.23 -1.78 12.89
N PRO A 189 9.56 -1.85 12.69
CA PRO A 189 10.59 -1.31 13.58
C PRO A 189 10.57 0.24 13.64
N PRO A 190 11.25 0.88 14.61
CA PRO A 190 11.43 2.35 14.65
C PRO A 190 12.19 2.92 13.44
N THR A 191 12.76 2.05 12.61
CA THR A 191 13.45 2.38 11.36
C THR A 191 12.56 2.19 10.13
N ALA A 192 11.28 1.88 10.31
CA ALA A 192 10.35 1.68 9.21
C ALA A 192 10.34 2.91 8.30
N HIS A 193 10.39 2.66 6.99
CA HIS A 193 10.43 3.70 5.98
C HIS A 193 9.39 3.39 4.90
N ALA A 194 8.51 4.35 4.68
CA ALA A 194 7.51 4.32 3.62
C ALA A 194 7.97 5.21 2.46
N TYR A 195 7.65 4.81 1.24
CA TYR A 195 8.19 5.38 0.01
C TYR A 195 7.19 6.29 -0.72
N GLY A 196 6.03 6.61 -0.14
CA GLY A 196 5.00 7.40 -0.82
C GLY A 196 5.51 8.78 -1.25
N VAL A 197 6.32 9.46 -0.43
CA VAL A 197 6.91 10.77 -0.77
C VAL A 197 7.90 10.66 -1.94
N GLU A 198 8.77 9.65 -1.89
CA GLU A 198 9.76 9.36 -2.92
C GLU A 198 9.07 9.01 -4.24
N LEU A 199 7.97 8.25 -4.21
CA LEU A 199 7.21 7.89 -5.40
C LEU A 199 6.47 9.08 -6.01
N VAL A 200 5.91 10.00 -5.20
CA VAL A 200 5.38 11.28 -5.70
C VAL A 200 6.48 12.04 -6.47
N GLN A 201 7.67 12.18 -5.89
CA GLN A 201 8.78 12.89 -6.55
C GLN A 201 9.26 12.15 -7.81
N LEU A 202 9.44 10.82 -7.73
CA LEU A 202 9.90 9.98 -8.83
C LEU A 202 9.00 10.12 -10.06
N TYR A 203 7.69 9.98 -9.87
CA TYR A 203 6.73 10.11 -10.95
C TYR A 203 6.59 11.56 -11.44
N THR A 204 6.80 12.55 -10.56
CA THR A 204 6.92 13.96 -10.98
C THR A 204 8.12 14.17 -11.90
N ASP A 205 9.26 13.57 -11.59
CA ASP A 205 10.49 13.67 -12.40
C ASP A 205 10.34 12.96 -13.74
N LEU A 206 9.73 11.77 -13.76
CA LEU A 206 9.41 11.06 -15.02
C LEU A 206 8.43 11.85 -15.88
N SER A 207 7.42 12.47 -15.27
CA SER A 207 6.49 13.37 -15.96
C SER A 207 7.21 14.59 -16.55
N ALA A 208 8.14 15.20 -15.80
CA ALA A 208 8.95 16.32 -16.25
C ALA A 208 9.92 15.93 -17.38
N LEU A 209 10.53 14.73 -17.31
CA LEU A 209 11.35 14.17 -18.39
C LEU A 209 10.51 13.95 -19.65
N ALA A 210 9.31 13.39 -19.51
CA ALA A 210 8.40 13.14 -20.63
C ALA A 210 7.99 14.45 -21.31
N ALA A 211 7.68 15.49 -20.54
CA ALA A 211 7.38 16.82 -21.06
C ALA A 211 8.55 17.44 -21.87
N GLN A 212 9.79 17.05 -21.58
CA GLN A 212 11.00 17.52 -22.28
C GLN A 212 11.39 16.65 -23.49
N SER A 213 10.84 15.43 -23.61
CA SER A 213 11.32 14.38 -24.51
C SER A 213 11.15 14.66 -26.01
N ARG A 214 10.33 15.66 -26.38
CA ARG A 214 9.92 16.00 -27.77
C ARG A 214 9.31 14.82 -28.55
N LEU A 215 8.91 13.75 -27.88
CA LEU A 215 8.27 12.59 -28.49
C LEU A 215 6.85 12.93 -28.96
N PRO A 216 6.35 12.29 -30.05
CA PRO A 216 4.94 12.37 -30.43
C PRO A 216 3.97 12.06 -29.28
N SER A 217 4.34 11.12 -28.41
CA SER A 217 3.56 10.69 -27.24
C SER A 217 3.91 11.43 -25.93
N ALA A 218 4.73 12.49 -25.98
CA ALA A 218 5.22 13.20 -24.79
C ALA A 218 4.09 13.63 -23.83
N VAL A 219 2.97 14.12 -24.38
CA VAL A 219 1.80 14.53 -23.57
C VAL A 219 1.16 13.34 -22.87
N TRP A 220 1.08 12.18 -23.53
CA TRP A 220 0.53 10.98 -22.94
C TRP A 220 1.44 10.48 -21.83
N LEU A 221 2.75 10.36 -22.08
CA LEU A 221 3.72 9.91 -21.07
C LEU A 221 3.77 10.86 -19.87
N GLN A 222 3.75 12.16 -20.11
CA GLN A 222 3.67 13.17 -19.05
C GLN A 222 2.44 12.93 -18.17
N ALA A 223 1.27 12.71 -18.78
CA ALA A 223 0.02 12.50 -18.06
C ALA A 223 -0.03 11.15 -17.33
N ALA A 224 0.49 10.09 -17.94
CA ALA A 224 0.60 8.77 -17.31
C ALA A 224 1.44 8.84 -16.02
N PHE A 225 2.61 9.47 -16.08
CA PHE A 225 3.44 9.66 -14.90
C PHE A 225 2.87 10.69 -13.92
N ALA A 226 2.20 11.75 -14.40
CA ALA A 226 1.51 12.69 -13.51
C ALA A 226 0.38 12.00 -12.71
N GLY A 227 -0.42 11.15 -13.36
CA GLY A 227 -1.45 10.37 -12.68
C GLY A 227 -0.85 9.44 -11.62
N ALA A 228 0.24 8.75 -11.93
CA ALA A 228 0.94 7.93 -10.93
C ALA A 228 1.49 8.78 -9.75
N ALA A 229 1.93 10.02 -10.00
CA ALA A 229 2.28 10.94 -8.92
C ALA A 229 1.04 11.37 -8.10
N PHE A 230 -0.11 11.57 -8.75
CA PHE A 230 -1.37 11.90 -8.08
C PHE A 230 -1.83 10.79 -7.16
N HIS A 231 -1.78 9.54 -7.62
CA HIS A 231 -2.09 8.37 -6.80
C HIS A 231 -1.41 8.43 -5.42
N HIS A 232 -0.08 8.49 -5.42
CA HIS A 232 0.69 8.53 -4.16
C HIS A 232 0.44 9.83 -3.38
N LEU A 233 0.21 10.96 -4.04
CA LEU A 233 -0.09 12.23 -3.36
C LEU A 233 -1.47 12.21 -2.68
N GLU A 234 -2.44 11.57 -3.33
CA GLU A 234 -3.80 11.34 -2.83
C GLU A 234 -3.78 10.37 -1.65
N ASP A 235 -2.98 9.30 -1.70
CA ASP A 235 -2.75 8.40 -0.56
C ASP A 235 -2.23 9.15 0.66
N LEU A 236 -1.25 10.05 0.52
CA LEU A 236 -0.77 10.84 1.65
C LEU A 236 -1.88 11.71 2.27
N CYS A 237 -2.91 12.06 1.51
CA CYS A 237 -4.08 12.79 1.99
C CYS A 237 -5.09 11.89 2.71
N ASN A 238 -5.12 10.59 2.37
CA ASN A 238 -5.83 9.55 3.11
C ASN A 238 -5.11 9.29 4.43
N GLN A 239 -5.78 9.58 5.54
CA GLN A 239 -5.13 9.72 6.82
C GLN A 239 -4.56 8.41 7.36
N ILE A 240 -5.17 7.27 7.04
CA ILE A 240 -4.69 5.95 7.49
C ILE A 240 -3.38 5.53 6.82
N HIS A 241 -3.01 6.13 5.68
CA HIS A 241 -1.72 5.90 5.00
C HIS A 241 -0.56 6.66 5.67
N THR A 242 -0.84 7.48 6.68
CA THR A 242 0.19 8.30 7.33
C THR A 242 0.54 7.84 8.75
N VAL A 243 0.01 6.69 9.17
CA VAL A 243 0.32 6.02 10.44
C VAL A 243 0.41 4.52 10.24
N GLN A 244 1.40 3.84 10.81
CA GLN A 244 1.59 2.39 10.56
C GLN A 244 0.52 1.52 11.27
N VAL A 245 0.27 1.76 12.57
CA VAL A 245 -0.72 0.98 13.36
C VAL A 245 -1.92 1.83 13.78
N GLY A 246 -1.70 3.12 14.06
CA GLY A 246 -2.77 4.09 14.32
C GLY A 246 -3.40 4.05 15.71
N ILE A 247 -3.66 2.89 16.30
CA ILE A 247 -4.35 2.78 17.61
C ILE A 247 -3.77 1.68 18.53
N TYR A 248 -3.89 1.88 19.84
CA TYR A 248 -3.36 0.94 20.85
C TYR A 248 -4.18 -0.34 20.95
N GLU A 249 -5.47 -0.26 20.67
CA GLU A 249 -6.44 -1.35 20.68
C GLU A 249 -6.03 -2.49 19.75
N PHE A 250 -5.39 -2.19 18.62
CA PHE A 250 -4.84 -3.22 17.73
C PHE A 250 -3.71 -4.00 18.40
N LEU A 251 -2.78 -3.32 19.08
CA LEU A 251 -1.66 -3.97 19.77
C LEU A 251 -2.15 -4.81 20.94
N GLU A 252 -3.07 -4.27 21.75
CA GLU A 252 -3.66 -4.97 22.89
C GLU A 252 -4.42 -6.23 22.44
N THR A 253 -5.25 -6.09 21.41
CA THR A 253 -6.02 -7.22 20.86
C THR A 253 -5.12 -8.26 20.22
N ALA A 254 -4.13 -7.85 19.43
CA ALA A 254 -3.17 -8.78 18.82
C ALA A 254 -2.38 -9.57 19.87
N LEU A 255 -1.99 -8.93 20.97
CA LEU A 255 -1.34 -9.61 22.09
C LEU A 255 -2.27 -10.63 22.74
N LEU A 256 -3.51 -10.23 23.07
CA LEU A 256 -4.49 -11.10 23.71
C LEU A 256 -4.83 -12.31 22.84
N GLU A 257 -5.17 -12.09 21.57
CA GLU A 257 -5.59 -13.13 20.65
C GLU A 257 -4.45 -14.09 20.28
N SER A 258 -3.22 -13.60 20.13
CA SER A 258 -2.05 -14.46 19.94
C SER A 258 -1.84 -15.40 21.14
N LYS A 259 -2.03 -14.90 22.39
CA LYS A 259 -1.91 -15.73 23.60
C LYS A 259 -3.08 -16.68 23.80
N LEU A 260 -4.29 -16.25 23.50
CA LEU A 260 -5.47 -17.10 23.54
C LEU A 260 -5.33 -18.25 22.53
N ARG A 261 -4.82 -17.97 21.33
CA ARG A 261 -4.56 -18.97 20.32
C ARG A 261 -3.48 -19.97 20.73
N ASP A 262 -2.40 -19.49 21.35
CA ASP A 262 -1.38 -20.36 21.93
C ASP A 262 -2.00 -21.30 22.97
N LEU A 263 -2.91 -20.82 23.84
CA LEU A 263 -3.59 -21.68 24.81
C LEU A 263 -4.53 -22.69 24.14
N GLN A 264 -5.38 -22.26 23.21
CA GLN A 264 -6.35 -23.11 22.51
C GLN A 264 -5.69 -24.23 21.71
N THR A 265 -4.53 -23.94 21.11
CA THR A 265 -3.76 -24.92 20.34
C THR A 265 -2.78 -25.73 21.20
N LEU A 266 -2.72 -25.49 22.52
CA LEU A 266 -1.69 -26.01 23.43
C LEU A 266 -0.26 -25.79 22.90
N GLY A 267 0.00 -24.56 22.48
CA GLY A 267 1.27 -24.16 21.91
C GLY A 267 1.53 -24.82 20.56
N GLY A 268 0.50 -25.03 19.74
CA GLY A 268 0.61 -25.59 18.39
C GLY A 268 0.41 -27.10 18.25
N LEU A 269 0.09 -27.81 19.34
CA LEU A 269 -0.19 -29.25 19.33
C LEU A 269 -1.52 -29.59 18.62
N PHE A 270 -2.54 -28.74 18.76
CA PHE A 270 -3.89 -28.98 18.24
C PHE A 270 -4.34 -28.00 17.16
N GLY A 271 -3.42 -27.23 16.60
CA GLY A 271 -3.73 -26.29 15.52
C GLY A 271 -2.59 -25.31 15.25
N GLU A 272 -2.75 -24.48 14.23
CA GLU A 272 -1.76 -23.47 13.87
C GLU A 272 -1.74 -22.32 14.87
N ARG A 273 -0.53 -21.87 15.22
CA ARG A 273 -0.31 -20.70 16.05
C ARG A 273 -0.27 -19.45 15.16
N HIS A 274 -0.67 -18.31 15.72
CA HIS A 274 -0.49 -17.01 15.08
C HIS A 274 0.35 -16.10 15.97
N SER A 275 1.40 -15.52 15.37
CA SER A 275 2.24 -14.52 16.01
C SER A 275 1.48 -13.22 16.24
N LEU A 276 1.96 -12.41 17.19
CA LEU A 276 1.47 -11.05 17.40
C LEU A 276 1.49 -10.23 16.09
N GLN A 277 2.55 -10.36 15.28
CA GLN A 277 2.65 -9.68 13.99
C GLN A 277 1.55 -10.13 13.02
N GLN A 278 1.30 -11.43 12.90
CA GLN A 278 0.26 -11.95 11.99
C GLN A 278 -1.14 -11.47 12.39
N VAL A 279 -1.46 -11.52 13.69
CA VAL A 279 -2.76 -11.02 14.18
C VAL A 279 -2.86 -9.50 13.99
N GLY A 280 -1.82 -8.76 14.35
CA GLY A 280 -1.78 -7.30 14.20
C GLY A 280 -1.93 -6.83 12.76
N LEU A 281 -1.19 -7.43 11.82
CA LEU A 281 -1.32 -7.13 10.39
C LEU A 281 -2.73 -7.37 9.87
N ARG A 282 -3.40 -8.44 10.34
CA ARG A 282 -4.78 -8.73 9.95
C ARG A 282 -5.78 -7.73 10.52
N LEU A 283 -5.59 -7.29 11.78
CA LEU A 283 -6.42 -6.24 12.37
C LEU A 283 -6.28 -4.93 11.60
N ILE A 284 -5.05 -4.53 11.27
CA ILE A 284 -4.78 -3.33 10.46
C ILE A 284 -5.45 -3.48 9.09
N ALA A 285 -5.18 -4.58 8.37
CA ALA A 285 -5.74 -4.82 7.03
C ALA A 285 -7.27 -4.77 7.01
N ASN A 286 -7.94 -5.47 7.95
CA ASN A 286 -9.40 -5.48 8.05
C ASN A 286 -9.99 -4.07 8.17
N HIS A 287 -9.45 -3.26 9.08
CA HIS A 287 -10.02 -1.94 9.37
C HIS A 287 -9.63 -0.91 8.31
N HIS A 288 -8.44 -1.04 7.75
CA HIS A 288 -7.95 -0.19 6.66
C HIS A 288 -8.84 -0.37 5.42
N MET A 289 -8.97 -1.62 4.94
CA MET A 289 -9.78 -1.94 3.77
C MET A 289 -11.27 -1.66 3.99
N LEU A 290 -11.81 -1.95 5.19
CA LEU A 290 -13.20 -1.58 5.51
C LEU A 290 -13.40 -0.06 5.43
N SER A 291 -12.47 0.74 5.99
CA SER A 291 -12.64 2.19 6.01
C SER A 291 -12.66 2.78 4.61
N GLU A 292 -11.72 2.36 3.75
CA GLU A 292 -11.64 2.84 2.37
C GLU A 292 -12.86 2.43 1.56
N ASP A 293 -13.21 1.13 1.55
CA ASP A 293 -14.36 0.67 0.77
C ASP A 293 -15.67 1.29 1.23
N LEU A 294 -15.84 1.48 2.54
CA LEU A 294 -17.03 2.13 3.08
C LEU A 294 -17.12 3.57 2.59
N PHE A 295 -16.01 4.31 2.64
CA PHE A 295 -15.96 5.68 2.13
C PHE A 295 -16.22 5.73 0.62
N ALA A 296 -15.50 4.92 -0.16
CA ALA A 296 -15.65 4.75 -1.60
C ALA A 296 -17.11 4.60 -2.01
N LYS A 297 -17.78 3.65 -1.36
CA LYS A 297 -19.13 3.24 -1.70
C LYS A 297 -20.15 4.34 -1.42
N HIS A 298 -19.98 5.06 -0.31
CA HIS A 298 -20.92 6.11 0.09
C HIS A 298 -20.56 7.50 -0.44
N LEU A 299 -19.40 7.69 -1.06
CA LEU A 299 -18.93 9.02 -1.50
C LEU A 299 -19.98 9.77 -2.35
N GLY A 300 -20.65 9.06 -3.27
CA GLY A 300 -21.68 9.64 -4.13
C GLY A 300 -22.95 10.12 -3.40
N GLU A 301 -23.15 9.69 -2.15
CA GLU A 301 -24.30 10.03 -1.30
C GLU A 301 -23.97 11.17 -0.31
N MET A 302 -22.69 11.52 -0.18
CA MET A 302 -22.22 12.49 0.82
C MET A 302 -22.37 13.95 0.36
N GLN A 303 -22.57 14.85 1.33
CA GLN A 303 -22.50 16.29 1.08
C GLN A 303 -21.05 16.76 1.08
N LEU A 304 -20.49 17.01 -0.10
CA LEU A 304 -19.09 17.43 -0.29
C LEU A 304 -18.89 18.94 -0.08
N ALA A 305 -19.42 19.46 1.02
CA ALA A 305 -19.38 20.89 1.31
C ALA A 305 -17.93 21.39 1.44
N GLY A 306 -17.57 22.39 0.64
CA GLY A 306 -16.26 23.04 0.72
C GLY A 306 -15.10 22.24 0.13
N ILE A 307 -15.35 21.14 -0.59
CA ILE A 307 -14.29 20.36 -1.28
C ILE A 307 -13.47 21.22 -2.24
N ASP A 308 -14.10 22.22 -2.88
CA ASP A 308 -13.43 23.13 -3.80
C ASP A 308 -12.70 24.29 -3.11
N GLN A 309 -12.93 24.50 -1.82
CA GLN A 309 -12.20 25.52 -1.08
C GLN A 309 -10.79 24.99 -0.86
N PRO A 310 -9.75 25.72 -1.29
CA PRO A 310 -8.38 25.26 -1.09
C PRO A 310 -8.13 25.10 0.41
N ASP A 311 -7.43 24.03 0.77
CA ASP A 311 -6.87 23.96 2.10
C ASP A 311 -5.69 24.94 2.22
N PRO A 312 -5.78 25.99 3.07
CA PRO A 312 -4.81 27.08 3.06
C PRO A 312 -3.42 26.65 3.53
N GLU A 313 -3.32 25.69 4.45
CA GLU A 313 -2.03 25.21 4.97
C GLU A 313 -1.30 24.40 3.91
N ILE A 314 -2.03 23.54 3.19
CA ILE A 314 -1.46 22.76 2.08
C ILE A 314 -1.11 23.67 0.89
N ALA A 315 -2.01 24.59 0.54
CA ALA A 315 -1.82 25.49 -0.59
C ALA A 315 -0.63 26.44 -0.43
N ALA A 316 -0.37 26.89 0.80
CA ALA A 316 0.76 27.77 1.11
C ALA A 316 2.08 27.04 1.37
N ALA A 317 2.05 25.73 1.63
CA ALA A 317 3.24 24.98 2.01
C ALA A 317 4.25 24.88 0.85
N PRO A 318 5.55 25.13 1.06
CA PRO A 318 6.57 24.98 0.03
C PRO A 318 6.82 23.51 -0.32
N ASP A 319 6.75 22.63 0.68
CA ASP A 319 6.88 21.18 0.55
C ASP A 319 5.50 20.55 0.75
N LEU A 320 4.90 20.13 -0.37
CA LEU A 320 3.51 19.69 -0.42
C LEU A 320 3.31 18.38 0.35
N ALA A 321 4.13 17.36 0.05
CA ALA A 321 4.02 16.04 0.65
C ALA A 321 4.25 16.08 2.17
N ARG A 322 5.28 16.80 2.63
CA ARG A 322 5.54 16.98 4.07
C ARG A 322 4.37 17.65 4.79
N ALA A 323 3.80 18.71 4.22
CA ALA A 323 2.69 19.42 4.84
C ALA A 323 1.41 18.58 4.91
N ILE A 324 1.17 17.76 3.88
CA ILE A 324 0.07 16.80 3.87
C ILE A 324 0.27 15.79 5.00
N ILE A 325 1.41 15.10 5.04
CA ILE A 325 1.73 14.08 6.08
C ILE A 325 1.62 14.67 7.48
N ALA A 326 2.17 15.87 7.71
CA ALA A 326 2.13 16.51 9.02
C ALA A 326 0.69 16.71 9.55
N ARG A 327 -0.30 16.88 8.67
CA ARG A 327 -1.71 17.01 9.05
C ARG A 327 -2.46 15.69 9.01
N SER A 328 -2.28 14.89 7.97
CA SER A 328 -2.94 13.59 7.80
C SER A 328 -2.60 12.65 8.96
N SER A 329 -1.34 12.63 9.37
CA SER A 329 -0.86 11.75 10.44
C SER A 329 -1.50 12.04 11.80
N ARG A 330 -1.89 13.30 12.06
CA ARG A 330 -2.60 13.68 13.30
C ARG A 330 -4.04 13.18 13.34
N GLU A 331 -4.62 12.93 12.16
CA GLU A 331 -5.98 12.49 11.98
C GLU A 331 -6.10 10.97 11.77
N GLY A 332 -5.07 10.31 11.21
CA GLY A 332 -5.07 8.86 10.91
C GLY A 332 -5.47 7.96 12.08
N PRO A 333 -4.96 8.19 13.31
CA PRO A 333 -5.38 7.46 14.51
C PRO A 333 -6.88 7.56 14.76
N GLN A 334 -7.49 8.72 14.49
CA GLN A 334 -8.92 8.91 14.70
C GLN A 334 -9.75 8.15 13.67
N VAL A 335 -9.28 8.05 12.42
CA VAL A 335 -9.94 7.21 11.40
C VAL A 335 -10.01 5.76 11.89
N TYR A 336 -8.88 5.18 12.30
CA TYR A 336 -8.84 3.82 12.83
C TYR A 336 -9.71 3.64 14.09
N ARG A 337 -9.75 4.61 15.01
CA ARG A 337 -10.64 4.55 16.19
C ARG A 337 -12.10 4.51 15.80
N LEU A 338 -12.51 5.29 14.80
CA LEU A 338 -13.89 5.32 14.33
C LEU A 338 -14.23 4.01 13.61
N ALA A 339 -13.35 3.53 12.72
CA ALA A 339 -13.49 2.23 12.06
C ALA A 339 -13.60 1.08 13.07
N TRP A 340 -12.79 1.08 14.11
CA TRP A 340 -12.89 0.12 15.22
C TRP A 340 -14.26 0.17 15.92
N ARG A 341 -14.81 1.37 16.13
CA ARG A 341 -16.09 1.58 16.84
C ARG A 341 -17.31 1.15 16.03
N PHE A 342 -17.31 1.36 14.71
CA PHE A 342 -18.45 1.00 13.86
C PHE A 342 -18.32 -0.38 13.21
N SER A 343 -17.14 -0.99 13.18
CA SER A 343 -16.95 -2.30 12.55
C SER A 343 -17.61 -3.44 13.34
N ALA A 344 -18.06 -4.45 12.61
CA ALA A 344 -18.58 -5.67 13.16
C ALA A 344 -17.51 -6.41 13.97
N LYS A 345 -17.91 -7.01 15.10
CA LYS A 345 -17.02 -7.78 15.99
C LYS A 345 -16.23 -8.88 15.28
N THR A 346 -16.75 -9.42 14.18
CA THR A 346 -16.05 -10.44 13.37
C THR A 346 -14.72 -9.95 12.81
N LEU A 347 -14.50 -8.64 12.71
CA LEU A 347 -13.25 -8.05 12.24
C LEU A 347 -12.22 -7.80 13.36
N HIS A 348 -12.60 -7.99 14.64
CA HIS A 348 -11.77 -7.67 15.80
C HIS A 348 -10.89 -8.83 16.29
N ASP A 349 -11.18 -10.06 15.88
CA ASP A 349 -10.53 -11.27 16.44
C ASP A 349 -9.13 -11.52 15.79
N GLY A 350 -8.91 -11.15 14.53
CA GLY A 350 -7.60 -11.31 13.86
C GLY A 350 -7.07 -12.77 13.78
N VAL A 351 -7.76 -13.75 14.35
CA VAL A 351 -7.40 -15.17 14.35
C VAL A 351 -8.53 -16.01 13.75
N SER A 352 -9.68 -16.10 14.43
CA SER A 352 -10.85 -16.88 14.02
C SER A 352 -11.94 -16.03 13.35
N GLY A 353 -11.78 -14.70 13.39
CA GLY A 353 -12.67 -13.75 12.75
C GLY A 353 -12.63 -13.79 11.22
N HIS A 354 -13.34 -12.85 10.59
CA HIS A 354 -13.35 -12.67 9.15
C HIS A 354 -12.13 -11.85 8.70
N GLU A 355 -11.57 -12.19 7.54
CA GLU A 355 -10.60 -11.34 6.84
C GLU A 355 -11.34 -10.58 5.77
N TYR A 356 -11.59 -9.30 5.99
CA TYR A 356 -12.30 -8.46 5.05
C TYR A 356 -11.48 -8.36 3.77
N ASP A 357 -12.10 -8.74 2.65
CA ASP A 357 -11.44 -8.82 1.36
C ASP A 357 -12.41 -8.45 0.22
N PRO A 358 -12.38 -7.20 -0.28
CA PRO A 358 -13.22 -6.77 -1.40
C PRO A 358 -12.96 -7.56 -2.68
N SER A 359 -11.76 -8.11 -2.88
CA SER A 359 -11.47 -8.95 -4.05
C SER A 359 -12.28 -10.25 -4.02
N LYS A 360 -12.78 -10.67 -2.85
CA LYS A 360 -13.71 -11.80 -2.67
C LYS A 360 -15.19 -11.38 -2.72
N GLY A 361 -15.47 -10.10 -3.00
CA GLY A 361 -16.83 -9.56 -3.10
C GLY A 361 -17.45 -9.17 -1.76
N ASP A 362 -16.64 -8.93 -0.72
CA ASP A 362 -17.13 -8.39 0.53
C ASP A 362 -17.77 -7.01 0.30
N ASN A 363 -18.95 -6.81 0.90
CA ASN A 363 -19.64 -5.52 0.89
C ASN A 363 -19.37 -4.82 2.24
N PRO A 364 -18.82 -3.59 2.26
CA PRO A 364 -18.45 -2.92 3.51
C PRO A 364 -19.64 -2.76 4.49
N ASP A 365 -20.86 -2.47 4.01
CA ASP A 365 -22.05 -2.33 4.87
C ASP A 365 -22.39 -3.60 5.66
N ALA A 366 -21.97 -4.78 5.19
CA ALA A 366 -22.21 -6.04 5.87
C ALA A 366 -21.34 -6.20 7.13
N TYR A 367 -20.27 -5.42 7.22
CA TYR A 367 -19.29 -5.45 8.31
C TYR A 367 -19.34 -4.19 9.17
N VAL A 368 -20.47 -3.47 9.14
CA VAL A 368 -20.75 -2.32 9.99
C VAL A 368 -21.86 -2.67 10.99
N GLU A 369 -21.64 -2.34 12.25
CA GLU A 369 -22.63 -2.46 13.32
C GLU A 369 -23.80 -1.49 13.12
N ARG A 370 -25.01 -1.90 13.50
CA ARG A 370 -26.24 -1.11 13.30
C ARG A 370 -26.71 -0.35 14.55
N SER A 371 -25.83 -0.16 15.51
CA SER A 371 -26.14 0.56 16.75
C SER A 371 -26.17 2.08 16.52
N PRO A 372 -26.90 2.85 17.35
CA PRO A 372 -26.83 4.31 17.32
C PRO A 372 -25.40 4.84 17.50
N GLU A 373 -24.58 4.18 18.31
CA GLU A 373 -23.18 4.53 18.53
C GLU A 373 -22.32 4.33 17.28
N ALA A 374 -22.57 3.25 16.52
CA ALA A 374 -21.88 2.99 15.25
C ALA A 374 -22.29 4.02 14.20
N GLN A 375 -23.58 4.35 14.11
CA GLN A 375 -24.08 5.37 13.18
C GLN A 375 -23.44 6.74 13.44
N ALA A 376 -23.36 7.16 14.71
CA ALA A 376 -22.67 8.40 15.08
C ALA A 376 -21.17 8.36 14.72
N ALA A 377 -20.50 7.22 14.92
CA ALA A 377 -19.11 7.05 14.54
C ALA A 377 -18.88 7.12 13.02
N ILE A 378 -19.83 6.61 12.21
CA ILE A 378 -19.79 6.71 10.75
C ILE A 378 -19.94 8.17 10.29
N GLU A 379 -20.83 8.94 10.92
CA GLU A 379 -20.99 10.37 10.61
C GLU A 379 -19.71 11.17 10.91
N GLU A 380 -19.09 10.91 12.06
CA GLU A 380 -17.78 11.48 12.42
C GLU A 380 -16.68 11.05 11.44
N PHE A 381 -16.71 9.80 11.00
CA PHE A 381 -15.77 9.22 10.05
C PHE A 381 -15.89 9.89 8.67
N HIS A 382 -17.09 9.99 8.10
CA HIS A 382 -17.30 10.69 6.83
C HIS A 382 -16.85 12.16 6.89
N ALA A 383 -17.12 12.85 8.00
CA ALA A 383 -16.65 14.22 8.18
C ALA A 383 -15.12 14.34 8.25
N LEU A 384 -14.43 13.29 8.69
CA LEU A 384 -12.97 13.20 8.71
C LEU A 384 -12.41 12.90 7.31
N GLU A 385 -12.98 11.93 6.61
CA GLU A 385 -12.60 11.56 5.24
C GLU A 385 -12.82 12.70 4.24
N ILE A 386 -13.92 13.45 4.35
CA ILE A 386 -14.17 14.64 3.52
C ILE A 386 -13.07 15.70 3.68
N ARG A 387 -12.43 15.81 4.87
CA ARG A 387 -11.26 16.69 5.04
C ARG A 387 -10.03 16.15 4.31
N GLY A 388 -9.81 14.84 4.35
CA GLY A 388 -8.80 14.15 3.53
C GLY A 388 -9.00 14.43 2.04
N LEU A 389 -10.24 14.26 1.57
CA LEU A 389 -10.65 14.52 0.19
C LEU A 389 -10.40 15.97 -0.25
N ARG A 390 -10.75 16.95 0.59
CA ARG A 390 -10.46 18.37 0.33
C ARG A 390 -8.95 18.63 0.23
N ARG A 391 -8.14 18.01 1.09
CA ARG A 391 -6.68 18.09 0.98
C ARG A 391 -6.18 17.50 -0.33
N ALA A 392 -6.69 16.34 -0.73
CA ALA A 392 -6.28 15.67 -1.96
C ALA A 392 -6.59 16.52 -3.20
N VAL A 393 -7.81 17.07 -3.31
CA VAL A 393 -8.18 18.00 -4.39
C VAL A 393 -7.27 19.24 -4.40
N THR A 394 -6.97 19.80 -3.22
CA THR A 394 -6.04 20.93 -3.10
C THR A 394 -4.63 20.53 -3.55
N ALA A 395 -4.14 19.36 -3.13
CA ALA A 395 -2.81 18.87 -3.42
C ALA A 395 -2.59 18.64 -4.92
N VAL A 396 -3.54 18.00 -5.60
CA VAL A 396 -3.47 17.78 -7.07
C VAL A 396 -3.47 19.11 -7.82
N ARG A 397 -4.33 20.07 -7.42
CA ARG A 397 -4.35 21.42 -8.02
C ARG A 397 -3.03 22.16 -7.81
N GLU A 398 -2.46 22.07 -6.62
CA GLU A 398 -1.20 22.71 -6.28
C GLU A 398 0.00 22.06 -6.96
N TRP A 399 0.02 20.74 -7.08
CA TRP A 399 1.00 20.03 -7.90
C TRP A 399 0.95 20.55 -9.33
N GLN A 400 -0.24 20.59 -9.94
CA GLN A 400 -0.42 21.05 -11.32
C GLN A 400 0.03 22.51 -11.51
N ARG A 401 -0.21 23.37 -10.52
CA ARG A 401 0.21 24.78 -10.53
C ARG A 401 1.73 24.93 -10.44
N ARG A 402 2.41 24.03 -9.72
CA ARG A 402 3.85 24.11 -9.44
C ARG A 402 4.69 23.32 -10.45
N PHE A 403 4.10 22.38 -11.17
CA PHE A 403 4.77 21.51 -12.14
C PHE A 403 5.53 22.32 -13.22
N PRO A 404 6.75 21.91 -13.62
CA PRO A 404 7.50 20.72 -13.16
C PRO A 404 8.26 20.92 -11.84
N GLY A 405 8.15 22.08 -11.21
CA GLY A 405 8.91 22.42 -10.01
C GLY A 405 10.39 22.69 -10.30
N LYS A 406 11.23 22.55 -9.27
CA LYS A 406 12.69 22.61 -9.44
C LYS A 406 13.16 21.31 -10.08
N PRO A 407 14.07 21.35 -11.08
CA PRO A 407 14.66 20.14 -11.62
C PRO A 407 15.27 19.29 -10.51
N HIS A 408 14.92 18.01 -10.49
CA HIS A 408 15.44 17.00 -9.60
C HIS A 408 15.90 15.82 -10.45
N ASP A 409 17.06 15.27 -10.08
CA ASP A 409 17.59 14.05 -10.70
C ASP A 409 17.39 12.89 -9.73
N PRO A 410 16.51 11.92 -10.03
CA PRO A 410 16.22 10.83 -9.11
C PRO A 410 17.34 9.78 -9.04
N VAL A 411 18.30 9.79 -9.98
CA VAL A 411 19.27 8.70 -10.15
C VAL A 411 20.16 8.47 -8.91
N PRO A 412 20.74 9.50 -8.25
CA PRO A 412 21.53 9.29 -7.04
C PRO A 412 20.75 8.60 -5.90
N GLN A 413 19.48 8.98 -5.72
CA GLN A 413 18.63 8.41 -4.66
C GLN A 413 18.26 6.96 -4.97
N LEU A 414 17.92 6.66 -6.23
CA LEU A 414 17.62 5.30 -6.66
C LEU A 414 18.85 4.39 -6.55
N VAL A 415 20.04 4.86 -6.95
CA VAL A 415 21.30 4.12 -6.76
C VAL A 415 21.52 3.80 -5.28
N ALA A 416 21.39 4.80 -4.40
CA ALA A 416 21.54 4.62 -2.96
C ALA A 416 20.51 3.62 -2.40
N TYR A 417 19.25 3.71 -2.85
CA TYR A 417 18.21 2.76 -2.50
C TYR A 417 18.59 1.31 -2.86
N HIS A 418 19.11 1.07 -4.07
CA HIS A 418 19.52 -0.26 -4.49
C HIS A 418 20.66 -0.84 -3.66
N GLU A 419 21.63 0.00 -3.29
CA GLU A 419 22.74 -0.38 -2.40
C GLU A 419 22.23 -0.73 -1.00
N GLN A 420 21.32 0.07 -0.45
CA GLN A 420 20.71 -0.19 0.85
C GLN A 420 19.83 -1.45 0.85
N ALA A 421 19.02 -1.65 -0.19
CA ALA A 421 18.23 -2.86 -0.35
C ALA A 421 19.14 -4.09 -0.42
N ALA A 422 20.28 -4.01 -1.13
CA ALA A 422 21.26 -5.09 -1.16
C ALA A 422 21.88 -5.37 0.21
N ALA A 423 22.21 -4.34 0.98
CA ALA A 423 22.70 -4.49 2.35
C ALA A 423 21.67 -5.17 3.25
N ARG A 424 20.41 -4.71 3.23
CA ARG A 424 19.31 -5.33 4.00
C ARG A 424 19.08 -6.79 3.61
N ARG A 425 19.14 -7.11 2.31
CA ARG A 425 19.03 -8.50 1.82
C ARG A 425 20.16 -9.40 2.32
N ALA A 426 21.37 -8.89 2.51
CA ALA A 426 22.50 -9.69 2.98
C ALA A 426 22.28 -10.22 4.41
N ASP A 427 21.57 -9.47 5.24
CA ASP A 427 21.22 -9.85 6.61
C ASP A 427 19.82 -10.49 6.73
N TYR A 428 19.05 -10.51 5.62
CA TYR A 428 17.68 -11.02 5.63
C TYR A 428 17.63 -12.51 5.92
N LYS A 429 16.77 -12.86 6.87
CA LYS A 429 16.41 -14.24 7.17
C LYS A 429 14.92 -14.38 6.95
N ALA A 430 14.55 -15.24 5.99
CA ALA A 430 13.15 -15.59 5.78
C ALA A 430 12.53 -16.01 7.12
N PRO A 431 11.38 -15.43 7.52
CA PRO A 431 10.65 -15.91 8.68
C PRO A 431 10.39 -17.41 8.49
N ALA A 432 10.60 -18.21 9.54
CA ALA A 432 10.26 -19.63 9.47
C ALA A 432 8.77 -19.76 9.08
N THR A 433 8.51 -20.28 7.89
CA THR A 433 7.17 -20.32 7.31
C THR A 433 6.21 -21.15 8.16
N GLY A 434 5.02 -20.59 8.42
CA GLY A 434 3.75 -21.30 8.58
C GLY A 434 3.53 -22.22 9.80
N ARG A 435 4.55 -22.56 10.57
CA ARG A 435 4.39 -23.25 11.85
C ARG A 435 5.39 -22.69 12.83
N GLN A 436 4.93 -21.80 13.72
CA GLN A 436 5.72 -21.57 14.92
C GLN A 436 5.92 -22.94 15.58
N ALA A 437 7.17 -23.30 15.83
CA ALA A 437 7.50 -24.52 16.55
C ALA A 437 6.68 -24.59 17.83
N ILE A 438 6.45 -25.81 18.32
CA ILE A 438 5.70 -26.02 19.56
C ILE A 438 6.29 -25.11 20.63
N ALA A 439 5.47 -24.27 21.26
CA ALA A 439 5.92 -23.42 22.35
C ALA A 439 6.26 -24.32 23.54
N TRP A 440 7.55 -24.62 23.72
CA TRP A 440 8.06 -25.44 24.81
C TRP A 440 7.76 -24.77 26.17
N GLY A 441 6.62 -25.17 26.74
CA GLY A 441 6.06 -24.67 27.99
C GLY A 441 4.61 -25.15 28.18
N TYR A 442 3.81 -25.05 27.12
CA TYR A 442 2.42 -25.54 27.10
C TYR A 442 2.28 -27.07 27.03
N PRO A 443 3.09 -27.81 26.25
CA PRO A 443 3.06 -29.27 26.24
C PRO A 443 3.41 -29.90 27.59
N LEU A 444 4.39 -29.34 28.30
CA LEU A 444 4.76 -29.82 29.64
C LEU A 444 3.64 -29.57 30.65
N ALA A 445 2.97 -28.41 30.58
CA ALA A 445 1.78 -28.12 31.38
C ALA A 445 0.61 -29.04 31.03
N ALA A 446 0.40 -29.35 29.75
CA ALA A 446 -0.64 -30.26 29.27
C ALA A 446 -0.38 -31.72 29.68
N VAL A 447 0.87 -32.18 29.60
CA VAL A 447 1.29 -33.51 30.09
C VAL A 447 1.16 -33.59 31.61
N ALA A 448 1.49 -32.51 32.34
CA ALA A 448 1.28 -32.44 33.79
C ALA A 448 -0.22 -32.46 34.15
N LEU A 449 -1.07 -31.75 33.41
CA LEU A 449 -2.53 -31.75 33.60
C LEU A 449 -3.16 -33.10 33.24
N LEU A 450 -2.74 -33.74 32.15
CA LEU A 450 -3.16 -35.09 31.77
C LEU A 450 -2.68 -36.11 32.81
N GLY A 451 -1.45 -35.99 33.29
CA GLY A 451 -0.91 -36.81 34.38
C GLY A 451 -1.71 -36.67 35.67
N ALA A 452 -2.09 -35.43 36.03
CA ALA A 452 -2.94 -35.14 37.18
C ALA A 452 -4.36 -35.67 37.01
N ALA A 453 -4.97 -35.54 35.82
CA ALA A 453 -6.29 -36.05 35.51
C ALA A 453 -6.33 -37.59 35.54
N VAL A 454 -5.30 -38.25 35.01
CA VAL A 454 -5.15 -39.72 35.06
C VAL A 454 -4.93 -40.19 36.50
N ALA A 455 -4.11 -39.47 37.29
CA ALA A 455 -3.91 -39.77 38.70
C ALA A 455 -5.21 -39.59 39.52
N PHE A 456 -5.99 -38.56 39.23
CA PHE A 456 -7.29 -38.29 39.87
C PHE A 456 -8.33 -39.34 39.49
N ALA A 457 -8.42 -39.72 38.21
CA ALA A 457 -9.31 -40.77 37.72
C ALA A 457 -8.96 -42.16 38.31
N ARG A 458 -7.67 -42.45 38.52
CA ARG A 458 -7.20 -43.68 39.21
C ARG A 458 -7.50 -43.66 40.71
N ARG A 459 -7.47 -42.49 41.36
CA ARG A 459 -7.84 -42.32 42.77
C ARG A 459 -9.33 -42.49 43.02
N LYS A 460 -10.18 -42.17 42.05
CA LYS A 460 -11.64 -42.33 42.13
C LYS A 460 -12.14 -43.77 41.88
N LYS A 461 -11.27 -44.66 41.38
CA LYS A 461 -11.55 -46.07 41.09
C LYS A 461 -10.99 -47.05 42.15
N ARG A 462 -10.32 -46.54 43.18
CA ARG A 462 -10.01 -47.25 44.43
C ARG A 462 -10.94 -46.70 45.50
#